data_AF-A0A963SPC8-F1
#
_entry.id   AF-A0A963SPC8-F1
#
_cell.length_a   1.000
_cell.length_b   1.000
_cell.length_c   1.000
_cell.angle_alpha   90.00
_cell.angle_beta   90.00
_cell.angle_gamma   90.00
#
_symmetry.space_group_name_H-M   'P 1'
#
loop_
_entity.id
_entity.type
_entity.pdbx_description
1 polymer ?
#
loop_
_entity_poly.entity_id
_entity_poly.type
_entity_poly.pdbx_seq_one_letter_code
_entity_poly.pdbx_strand_id
1 'polypeptide(L)'
;MNNKSFILTVMASYVVMAIVGIITDMATRAQMASYFAIGRSEENMAAMMPWMLIGYLITTTVFCYFFVKGREGGGIMEGVRFGGCFGVMISGTVLVSYSALPFDMTALITQVVANIVIYMIGGAIVALVYKPGN
;
A
#
# COMPACT_ATOMS: atom_id res chain seq x y z
N MET A 1 18.35 13.54 -6.00
CA MET A 1 16.95 13.50 -5.52
C MET A 1 16.55 14.92 -5.21
N ASN A 2 15.54 15.46 -5.87
CA ASN A 2 15.01 16.78 -5.54
C ASN A 2 14.02 16.62 -4.37
N ASN A 3 14.27 17.31 -3.26
CA ASN A 3 13.48 17.15 -2.03
C ASN A 3 12.02 17.61 -2.22
N LYS A 4 11.76 18.66 -3.01
CA LYS A 4 10.40 19.16 -3.27
C LYS A 4 9.62 18.16 -4.11
N SER A 5 10.23 17.68 -5.20
CA SER A 5 9.65 16.65 -6.07
C SER A 5 9.39 15.35 -5.32
N PHE A 6 10.31 14.96 -4.42
CA PHE A 6 10.16 13.78 -3.58
C PHE A 6 8.97 13.91 -2.62
N ILE A 7 8.89 15.02 -1.86
CA ILE A 7 7.78 15.25 -0.93
C ILE A 7 6.44 15.27 -1.66
N LEU A 8 6.34 15.96 -2.80
CA LEU A 8 5.12 15.95 -3.62
C LEU A 8 4.73 14.54 -4.06
N THR A 9 5.72 13.74 -4.46
CA THR A 9 5.50 12.34 -4.87
C THR A 9 4.97 11.51 -3.72
N VAL A 10 5.56 11.62 -2.53
CA VAL A 10 5.09 10.90 -1.32
C VAL A 10 3.65 11.28 -1.00
N MET A 11 3.33 12.58 -1.00
CA MET A 11 1.98 13.06 -0.71
C MET A 11 0.96 12.58 -1.75
N ALA A 12 1.28 12.68 -3.03
CA ALA A 12 0.40 12.22 -4.11
C ALA A 12 0.16 10.71 -4.05
N SER A 13 1.23 9.92 -3.90
CA SER A 13 1.13 8.47 -3.77
C SER A 13 0.38 8.06 -2.51
N TYR A 14 0.59 8.75 -1.39
CA TYR A 14 -0.10 8.46 -0.12
C TYR A 14 -1.61 8.66 -0.26
N VAL A 15 -2.03 9.80 -0.82
CA VAL A 15 -3.45 10.10 -1.03
C VAL A 15 -4.09 9.10 -2.01
N VAL A 16 -3.44 8.83 -3.14
CA VAL A 16 -4.00 7.90 -4.14
C VAL A 16 -4.08 6.48 -3.57
N MET A 17 -3.03 5.99 -2.91
CA MET A 17 -3.05 4.67 -2.31
C MET A 17 -4.08 4.55 -1.19
N ALA A 18 -4.30 5.61 -0.40
CA ALA A 18 -5.38 5.64 0.59
C ALA A 18 -6.76 5.53 -0.06
N ILE A 19 -7.02 6.29 -1.14
CA ILE A 19 -8.28 6.22 -1.89
C ILE A 19 -8.49 4.82 -2.48
N VAL A 20 -7.48 4.27 -3.15
CA VAL A 20 -7.55 2.91 -3.73
C VAL A 20 -7.75 1.88 -2.61
N GLY A 21 -7.08 2.05 -1.47
CA GLY A 21 -7.26 1.20 -0.29
C GLY A 21 -8.70 1.22 0.22
N ILE A 22 -9.30 2.39 0.39
CA ILE A 22 -10.71 2.55 0.81
C ILE A 22 -11.65 1.89 -0.21
N ILE A 23 -11.46 2.14 -1.51
CA ILE A 23 -12.29 1.53 -2.56
C ILE A 23 -12.17 0.01 -2.53
N THR A 24 -10.95 -0.51 -2.39
CA THR A 24 -10.69 -1.95 -2.34
C THR A 24 -11.33 -2.57 -1.11
N ASP A 25 -11.19 -1.95 0.07
CA ASP A 25 -11.83 -2.38 1.31
C ASP A 25 -13.35 -2.43 1.20
N MET A 26 -13.97 -1.38 0.64
CA MET A 26 -15.41 -1.35 0.39
C MET A 26 -15.85 -2.48 -0.56
N ALA A 27 -15.06 -2.75 -1.61
CA ALA A 27 -15.36 -3.79 -2.59
C ALA A 27 -15.17 -5.22 -2.06
N THR A 28 -14.28 -5.41 -1.08
CA THR A 28 -13.90 -6.74 -0.57
C THR A 28 -14.39 -7.03 0.84
N ARG A 29 -15.25 -6.16 1.40
CA ARG A 29 -15.68 -6.23 2.80
C ARG A 29 -16.28 -7.57 3.20
N ALA A 30 -17.06 -8.19 2.31
CA ALA A 30 -17.68 -9.49 2.55
C ALA A 30 -16.63 -10.62 2.64
N GLN A 31 -15.62 -10.59 1.77
CA GLN A 31 -14.52 -11.54 1.71
C GLN A 31 -13.56 -11.39 2.90
N MET A 32 -13.49 -10.20 3.48
CA MET A 32 -12.62 -9.85 4.59
C MET A 32 -13.28 -9.98 5.97
N ALA A 33 -14.53 -10.49 6.05
CA ALA A 33 -15.30 -10.56 7.28
C ALA A 33 -14.60 -11.35 8.41
N SER A 34 -13.94 -12.47 8.08
CA SER A 34 -13.18 -13.28 9.03
C SER A 34 -12.00 -12.52 9.65
N TYR A 35 -11.35 -11.68 8.84
CA TYR A 35 -10.21 -10.85 9.25
C TYR A 35 -10.66 -9.69 10.15
N PHE A 36 -11.82 -9.09 9.88
CA PHE A 36 -12.36 -8.04 10.75
C PHE A 36 -12.86 -8.59 12.09
N ALA A 37 -13.37 -9.82 12.11
CA ALA A 37 -13.88 -10.45 13.34
C ALA A 37 -12.80 -10.65 14.42
N ILE A 38 -11.53 -10.84 14.02
CA ILE A 38 -10.38 -10.95 14.94
C ILE A 38 -9.77 -9.59 15.30
N GLY A 39 -10.19 -8.53 14.61
CA GLY A 39 -9.68 -7.18 14.80
C GLY A 39 -10.21 -6.51 16.07
N ARG A 40 -9.77 -5.27 16.28
CA ARG A 40 -10.38 -4.41 17.32
C ARG A 40 -11.82 -4.10 16.95
N SER A 41 -12.68 -3.88 17.96
CA SER A 41 -14.03 -3.34 17.73
C SER A 41 -13.96 -2.02 16.96
N GLU A 42 -15.01 -1.65 16.23
CA GLU A 42 -15.02 -0.44 15.40
C GLU A 42 -14.65 0.83 16.17
N GLU A 43 -15.18 1.00 17.39
CA GLU A 43 -14.85 2.12 18.27
C GLU A 43 -13.35 2.16 18.63
N ASN A 44 -12.79 1.00 18.99
CA ASN A 44 -11.37 0.90 19.31
C ASN A 44 -10.48 1.04 18.07
N MET A 45 -10.97 0.63 16.90
CA MET A 45 -10.27 0.81 15.63
C MET A 45 -10.21 2.28 15.23
N ALA A 46 -11.31 3.03 15.40
CA ALA A 46 -11.37 4.46 15.15
C ALA A 46 -10.35 5.23 16.00
N ALA A 47 -10.18 4.87 17.28
CA ALA A 47 -9.15 5.44 18.15
C ALA A 47 -7.71 5.15 17.68
N MET A 48 -7.50 4.10 16.89
CA MET A 48 -6.19 3.69 16.38
C MET A 48 -5.91 4.23 14.97
N MET A 49 -6.85 4.95 14.36
CA MET A 49 -6.69 5.58 13.04
C MET A 49 -5.39 6.41 12.91
N PRO A 50 -4.95 7.21 13.90
CA PRO A 50 -3.70 7.95 13.78
C PRO A 50 -2.48 7.04 13.56
N TRP A 51 -2.42 5.90 14.26
CA TRP A 51 -1.34 4.92 14.09
C TRP A 51 -1.35 4.28 12.71
N MET A 52 -2.55 3.97 12.20
CA MET A 52 -2.71 3.45 10.84
C MET A 52 -2.22 4.46 9.80
N LEU A 53 -2.61 5.73 9.93
CA LEU A 53 -2.21 6.80 9.01
C LEU A 53 -0.68 7.03 9.03
N ILE A 54 -0.06 7.02 10.21
CA ILE A 54 1.39 7.12 10.38
C ILE A 54 2.09 5.92 9.74
N GLY A 55 1.60 4.70 9.98
CA GLY A 55 2.15 3.48 9.39
C GLY A 55 2.12 3.50 7.87
N TYR A 56 1.00 3.94 7.28
CA TYR A 56 0.90 4.13 5.83
C TYR A 56 1.84 5.22 5.33
N LEU A 57 1.96 6.36 6.04
CA LEU A 57 2.84 7.45 5.61
C LEU A 57 4.30 7.01 5.58
N ILE A 58 4.75 6.30 6.62
CA ILE A 58 6.10 5.73 6.69
C ILE A 58 6.32 4.75 5.54
N THR A 59 5.38 3.82 5.34
CA THR A 59 5.49 2.80 4.28
C THR A 59 5.54 3.42 2.90
N THR A 60 4.66 4.39 2.60
CA THR A 60 4.67 5.13 1.33
C THR A 60 5.97 5.92 1.15
N THR A 61 6.47 6.56 2.21
CA THR A 61 7.74 7.31 2.14
C THR A 61 8.91 6.40 1.75
N VAL A 62 9.02 5.23 2.40
CA VAL A 62 10.05 4.22 2.11
C VAL A 62 9.87 3.64 0.70
N PHE A 63 8.64 3.33 0.31
CA PHE A 63 8.29 2.87 -1.03
C PHE A 63 8.75 3.86 -2.12
N CYS A 64 8.41 5.15 -1.98
CA CYS A 64 8.84 6.20 -2.89
C CYS A 64 10.37 6.34 -2.90
N TYR A 65 11.01 6.28 -1.73
CA TYR A 65 12.46 6.39 -1.61
C TYR A 65 13.18 5.30 -2.41
N PHE A 66 12.75 4.04 -2.25
CA PHE A 66 13.33 2.92 -2.98
C PHE A 66 13.12 3.04 -4.48
N PHE A 67 11.93 3.44 -4.94
CA PHE A 67 11.70 3.68 -6.36
C PHE A 67 12.61 4.78 -6.91
N VAL A 68 12.70 5.91 -6.23
CA VAL A 68 13.51 7.06 -6.68
C VAL A 68 15.00 6.74 -6.74
N LYS A 69 15.49 5.86 -5.86
CA LYS A 69 16.89 5.41 -5.87
C LYS A 69 17.17 4.29 -6.86
N GLY A 70 16.20 3.41 -7.08
CA GLY A 70 16.32 2.25 -7.97
C GLY A 70 15.85 2.49 -9.39
N ARG A 71 15.25 3.64 -9.71
CA ARG A 71 14.78 3.93 -11.07
C ARG A 71 15.93 4.09 -12.06
N GLU A 72 15.79 3.47 -13.22
CA GLU A 72 16.70 3.57 -14.35
C GLU A 72 16.12 4.53 -15.42
N GLY A 73 14.83 4.38 -15.75
CA GLY A 73 14.14 5.17 -16.78
C GLY A 73 13.05 6.10 -16.24
N GLY A 74 12.42 5.74 -15.11
CA GLY A 74 11.28 6.45 -14.53
C GLY A 74 9.97 6.27 -15.30
N GLY A 75 9.85 5.22 -16.13
CA GLY A 75 8.65 4.96 -16.92
C GLY A 75 7.49 4.39 -16.08
N ILE A 76 6.25 4.56 -16.53
CA ILE A 76 5.06 4.05 -15.83
C ILE A 76 5.15 2.53 -15.61
N MET A 77 5.57 1.78 -16.64
CA MET A 77 5.72 0.33 -16.55
C MET A 77 6.77 -0.10 -15.51
N GLU A 78 7.83 0.68 -15.36
CA GLU A 78 8.84 0.47 -14.31
C GLU A 78 8.23 0.68 -12.92
N GLY A 79 7.42 1.74 -12.77
CA GLY A 79 6.60 2.00 -11.59
C GLY A 79 5.67 0.84 -11.23
N VAL A 80 4.91 0.33 -12.20
CA VAL A 80 3.99 -0.80 -12.02
C VAL A 80 4.74 -2.06 -11.60
N ARG A 81 5.86 -2.39 -12.26
CA ARG A 81 6.68 -3.57 -11.92
C ARG A 81 7.26 -3.47 -10.51
N PHE A 82 7.84 -2.31 -10.18
CA PHE A 82 8.36 -2.06 -8.83
C PHE A 82 7.26 -2.17 -7.77
N GLY A 83 6.10 -1.55 -8.05
CA GLY A 83 4.90 -1.63 -7.23
C GLY A 83 4.43 -3.07 -7.01
N GLY A 84 4.38 -3.89 -8.06
CA GLY A 84 4.03 -5.30 -7.97
C GLY A 84 4.99 -6.08 -7.08
N CYS A 85 6.31 -5.91 -7.26
CA CYS A 85 7.32 -6.55 -6.40
C CYS A 85 7.17 -6.14 -4.93
N PHE A 86 6.95 -4.85 -4.66
CA PHE A 86 6.74 -4.36 -3.30
C PHE A 86 5.44 -4.89 -2.70
N GLY A 87 4.37 -4.96 -3.49
CA GLY A 87 3.10 -5.55 -3.08
C GLY A 87 3.24 -7.03 -2.69
N VAL A 88 3.99 -7.81 -3.47
CA VAL A 88 4.32 -9.21 -3.12
C VAL A 88 5.12 -9.29 -1.81
N MET A 89 6.12 -8.42 -1.63
CA MET A 89 6.90 -8.36 -0.40
C MET A 89 6.02 -8.08 0.82
N ILE A 90 5.13 -7.10 0.76
CA ILE A 90 4.19 -6.78 1.84
C ILE A 90 3.21 -7.94 2.08
N SER A 91 2.75 -8.61 1.03
CA SER A 91 1.91 -9.81 1.15
C SER A 91 2.57 -10.95 1.91
N GLY A 92 3.91 -11.00 1.98
CA GLY A 92 4.63 -11.91 2.88
C GLY A 92 4.25 -11.75 4.35
N THR A 93 4.00 -10.51 4.81
CA THR A 93 3.57 -10.24 6.19
C THR A 93 2.15 -10.74 6.47
N VAL A 94 1.29 -10.75 5.44
CA VAL A 94 -0.07 -11.29 5.53
C VAL A 94 -0.03 -12.81 5.69
N LEU A 95 0.86 -13.49 4.95
CA LEU A 95 1.06 -14.94 5.07
C LEU A 95 1.59 -15.32 6.46
N VAL A 96 2.50 -14.52 7.03
CA VAL A 96 2.96 -14.70 8.42
C VAL A 96 1.81 -14.46 9.40
N SER A 97 0.95 -13.47 9.14
CA SER A 97 -0.22 -13.22 9.99
C SER A 97 -1.22 -14.37 9.92
N TYR A 98 -1.40 -15.00 8.76
CA TYR A 98 -2.30 -16.15 8.57
C TYR A 98 -1.86 -17.39 9.35
N SER A 99 -0.55 -17.56 9.59
CA SER A 99 -0.09 -18.67 10.43
C SER A 99 -0.33 -18.43 11.92
N ALA A 100 -0.45 -17.18 12.35
CA ALA A 100 -0.63 -16.79 13.75
C ALA A 100 -2.09 -16.47 14.12
N LEU A 101 -2.89 -15.99 13.17
CA LEU A 101 -4.24 -15.48 13.41
C LEU A 101 -5.29 -16.34 12.69
N PRO A 102 -6.43 -16.64 13.34
CA PRO A 102 -7.45 -17.50 12.78
C PRO A 102 -8.40 -16.70 11.87
N PHE A 103 -7.96 -16.37 10.64
CA PHE A 103 -8.84 -15.89 9.58
C PHE A 103 -8.85 -16.87 8.40
N ASP A 104 -9.82 -16.75 7.51
CA ASP A 104 -10.03 -17.73 6.45
C ASP A 104 -9.12 -17.51 5.23
N MET A 105 -8.97 -18.56 4.41
CA MET A 105 -8.18 -18.51 3.17
C MET A 105 -8.72 -17.44 2.20
N THR A 106 -10.02 -17.20 2.20
CA THR A 106 -10.65 -16.17 1.36
C THR A 106 -10.13 -14.78 1.69
N ALA A 107 -10.08 -14.40 2.97
CA ALA A 107 -9.53 -13.13 3.40
C ALA A 107 -8.02 -13.03 3.11
N LEU A 108 -7.26 -14.12 3.29
CA LEU A 108 -5.84 -14.16 2.92
C LEU A 108 -5.62 -13.81 1.45
N ILE A 109 -6.26 -14.55 0.54
CA ILE A 109 -6.09 -14.36 -0.90
C ILE A 109 -6.53 -12.94 -1.30
N THR A 110 -7.66 -12.51 -0.77
CA THR A 110 -8.22 -11.17 -1.03
C THR A 110 -7.23 -10.08 -0.64
N GLN A 111 -6.65 -10.16 0.56
CA GLN A 111 -5.69 -9.17 1.04
C GLN A 111 -4.38 -9.19 0.24
N VAL A 112 -3.91 -10.37 -0.16
CA VAL A 112 -2.70 -10.51 -0.99
C VAL A 112 -2.90 -9.86 -2.35
N VAL A 113 -4.02 -10.12 -3.01
CA VAL A 113 -4.36 -9.52 -4.31
C VAL A 113 -4.54 -8.01 -4.18
N ALA A 114 -5.27 -7.56 -3.15
CA ALA A 114 -5.48 -6.14 -2.87
C ALA A 114 -4.15 -5.40 -2.69
N ASN A 115 -3.24 -5.92 -1.87
CA ASN A 115 -1.91 -5.34 -1.68
C ASN A 115 -1.17 -5.19 -3.02
N ILE A 116 -1.10 -6.25 -3.83
CA ILE A 116 -0.39 -6.20 -5.11
C ILE A 116 -0.99 -5.12 -6.02
N VAL A 117 -2.32 -5.05 -6.14
CA VAL A 117 -3.00 -4.04 -6.96
C VAL A 117 -2.75 -2.63 -6.44
N ILE A 118 -2.90 -2.39 -5.14
CA ILE A 118 -2.69 -1.08 -4.51
C ILE A 118 -1.27 -0.59 -4.77
N TYR A 119 -0.26 -1.44 -4.57
CA TYR A 119 1.14 -1.05 -4.76
C TYR A 119 1.53 -0.92 -6.24
N MET A 120 0.95 -1.71 -7.16
CA MET A 120 1.12 -1.48 -8.60
C MET A 120 0.62 -0.09 -9.02
N ILE A 121 -0.57 0.30 -8.55
CA ILE A 121 -1.12 1.64 -8.80
C ILE A 121 -0.26 2.70 -8.14
N GLY A 122 0.13 2.50 -6.88
CA GLY A 122 1.03 3.39 -6.16
C GLY A 122 2.34 3.63 -6.92
N GLY A 123 2.95 2.57 -7.46
CA GLY A 123 4.17 2.64 -8.26
C GLY A 123 4.00 3.40 -9.56
N ALA A 124 2.87 3.21 -10.26
CA ALA A 124 2.52 4.01 -11.43
C ALA A 124 2.44 5.51 -11.09
N ILE A 125 1.82 5.87 -9.97
CA ILE A 125 1.74 7.26 -9.50
C ILE A 125 3.12 7.82 -9.16
N VAL A 126 3.97 7.06 -8.47
CA VAL A 126 5.34 7.50 -8.17
C VAL A 126 6.10 7.81 -9.45
N ALA A 127 6.02 6.95 -10.45
CA ALA A 127 6.67 7.14 -11.74
C ALA A 127 6.13 8.38 -12.50
N LEU A 128 4.82 8.64 -12.43
CA LEU A 128 4.17 9.77 -13.09
C LEU A 128 4.49 11.12 -12.43
N VAL A 129 4.52 11.16 -11.10
CA VAL A 129 4.63 12.41 -10.33
C VAL A 129 6.09 12.81 -10.14
N TYR A 130 7.01 11.86 -9.94
CA TYR A 130 8.39 12.18 -9.62
C TYR A 130 9.18 12.66 -10.85
N LYS A 131 9.48 13.96 -10.86
CA LYS A 131 10.32 14.62 -11.86
C LYS A 131 11.67 15.01 -11.24
N PRO A 132 12.82 14.46 -11.69
CA PRO A 132 14.13 14.74 -11.08
C PRO A 132 14.63 16.18 -11.26
N GLY A 133 14.15 16.87 -12.30
CA GLY A 133 14.65 18.18 -12.73
C GLY A 133 13.82 19.40 -12.32
N ASN A 134 12.74 19.21 -11.56
CA ASN A 134 11.95 20.30 -10.96
C ASN A 134 12.34 20.47 -9.50
#